data_AF-A0A484MM36-F1
#
_entry.id   AF-A0A484MM36-F1
#
_cell.length_a   1.000
_cell.length_b   1.000
_cell.length_c   1.000
_cell.angle_alpha   90.00
_cell.angle_beta   90.00
_cell.angle_gamma   90.00
#
_symmetry.space_group_name_H-M   'P 1'
#
loop_
_entity.id
_entity.type
_entity.pdbx_description
1 polymer ?
#
loop_
_entity_poly.entity_id
_entity_poly.type
_entity_poly.pdbx_seq_one_letter_code
_entity_poly.pdbx_strand_id
1 'polypeptide(L)'
;MFQGELAAAQETLKMEVELVMKQIKELTNSVEIPTFEGRNDPEKFSKWLAKVENVFTLKDVLEDKKVKLVVAKFQRHASTWWASIASKRKLQGKAKIQTKLG
;
A
#
# COMPACT_ATOMS: atom_id res chain seq x y z
N MET A 1 26.58 15.91 -41.05
CA MET A 1 26.81 14.77 -40.15
C MET A 1 26.14 14.94 -38.78
N PHE A 2 26.11 16.14 -38.18
CA PHE A 2 25.64 16.36 -36.79
C PHE A 2 24.12 16.21 -36.50
N GLN A 3 23.25 16.21 -37.51
CA GLN A 3 21.80 16.10 -37.26
C GLN A 3 21.34 14.70 -36.82
N GLY A 4 22.02 13.63 -37.29
CA GLY A 4 21.67 12.26 -36.91
C GLY A 4 22.03 11.94 -35.45
N GLU A 5 23.17 12.45 -34.99
CA GLU A 5 23.64 12.28 -33.61
C GLU A 5 22.74 13.03 -32.61
N LEU A 6 22.33 14.25 -32.96
CA LEU A 6 21.41 15.03 -32.14
C LEU A 6 20.04 14.35 -32.02
N ALA A 7 19.51 13.79 -33.11
CA ALA A 7 18.25 13.05 -33.09
C ALA A 7 18.33 11.77 -32.25
N ALA A 8 19.44 11.03 -32.34
CA ALA A 8 19.67 9.83 -31.52
C ALA A 8 19.79 10.14 -30.02
N ALA A 9 20.47 11.25 -29.68
CA ALA A 9 20.57 11.72 -28.31
C ALA A 9 19.20 12.17 -27.76
N GLN A 10 18.39 12.84 -28.58
CA GLN A 10 17.02 13.22 -28.19
C GLN A 10 16.11 12.01 -27.98
N GLU A 11 16.23 10.97 -28.80
CA GLU A 11 15.45 9.74 -28.63
C GLU A 11 15.84 8.98 -27.36
N THR A 12 17.15 8.94 -27.07
CA THR A 12 17.69 8.34 -25.84
C THR A 12 17.14 9.07 -24.61
N LEU A 13 17.19 10.41 -24.60
CA LEU A 13 16.63 11.22 -23.53
C LEU A 13 15.12 11.02 -23.36
N LYS A 14 14.36 10.89 -24.45
CA LYS A 14 12.93 10.58 -24.38
C LYS A 14 12.68 9.22 -23.73
N MET A 15 13.43 8.19 -24.10
CA MET A 15 13.31 6.85 -23.51
C MET A 15 13.65 6.86 -22.01
N GLU A 16 14.69 7.60 -21.61
CA GLU A 16 15.07 7.74 -20.20
C GLU A 16 13.98 8.48 -19.40
N VAL A 17 13.44 9.58 -19.94
CA VAL A 17 12.33 10.31 -19.31
C VAL A 17 11.10 9.42 -19.17
N GLU A 18 10.74 8.65 -20.20
CA GLU A 18 9.60 7.73 -20.15
C GLU A 18 9.79 6.64 -19.09
N LEU A 19 11.01 6.08 -19.00
CA LEU A 19 11.36 5.09 -17.99
C LEU A 19 11.28 5.68 -16.57
N VAL A 20 11.80 6.89 -16.36
CA VAL A 20 11.74 7.60 -15.08
C VAL A 20 10.30 7.93 -14.70
N MET A 21 9.49 8.40 -15.65
CA MET A 21 8.07 8.68 -15.41
C MET A 21 7.28 7.43 -15.03
N LYS A 22 7.59 6.29 -15.68
CA LYS A 22 7.01 4.98 -15.32
C LYS A 22 7.40 4.59 -13.87
N GLN A 23 8.66 4.76 -13.50
CA GLN A 23 9.14 4.47 -12.14
C GLN A 23 8.50 5.37 -11.09
N ILE A 24 8.38 6.68 -11.36
CA ILE A 24 7.69 7.65 -10.49
C ILE A 24 6.22 7.25 -10.32
N LYS A 25 5.54 6.85 -11.40
CA LYS A 25 4.14 6.42 -11.36
C LYS A 25 3.94 5.16 -10.51
N GLU A 26 4.84 4.17 -10.60
CA GLU A 26 4.78 2.98 -9.74
C GLU A 26 5.04 3.32 -8.26
N LEU A 27 5.97 4.22 -7.99
CA LEU A 27 6.23 4.73 -6.64
C LEU A 27 5.01 5.49 -6.10
N THR A 28 4.36 6.27 -6.95
CA THR A 28 3.16 7.06 -6.61
C THR A 28 1.92 6.18 -6.44
N ASN A 29 1.76 5.09 -7.20
CA ASN A 29 0.71 4.10 -6.95
C ASN A 29 0.89 3.43 -5.58
N SER A 30 2.11 3.42 -5.06
CA SER A 30 2.49 2.83 -3.78
C SER A 30 2.31 3.76 -2.57
N VAL A 31 1.74 4.96 -2.74
CA VAL A 31 1.35 5.82 -1.60
C VAL A 31 -0.12 5.69 -1.22
N GLU A 32 -0.94 4.93 -1.92
CA GLU A 32 -2.30 4.64 -1.47
C GLU A 32 -2.38 3.30 -0.75
N ILE A 33 -3.09 3.28 0.39
CA ILE A 33 -3.37 2.04 1.12
C ILE A 33 -4.39 1.24 0.27
N PRO A 34 -4.02 0.06 -0.25
CA PRO A 34 -4.92 -0.75 -1.08
C PRO A 34 -6.07 -1.32 -0.25
N THR A 35 -7.19 -1.65 -0.89
CA THR A 35 -8.32 -2.34 -0.26
C THR A 35 -8.08 -3.84 -0.16
N PHE A 36 -8.69 -4.49 0.84
CA PHE A 36 -8.62 -5.93 1.02
C PHE A 36 -10.01 -6.52 1.24
N GLU A 37 -10.43 -7.42 0.34
CA GLU A 37 -11.76 -8.05 0.38
C GLU A 37 -11.84 -9.25 1.33
N GLY A 38 -10.70 -9.77 1.81
CA GLY A 38 -10.68 -10.92 2.73
C GLY A 38 -10.87 -12.28 2.05
N ARG A 39 -10.22 -12.52 0.90
CA ARG A 39 -10.20 -13.88 0.31
C ARG A 39 -9.25 -14.79 1.10
N ASN A 40 -9.55 -16.09 1.14
CA ASN A 40 -8.75 -17.15 1.78
C ASN A 40 -7.41 -17.44 1.07
N ASP A 41 -6.72 -16.41 0.62
CA ASP A 41 -5.46 -16.53 -0.10
C ASP A 41 -4.35 -15.86 0.74
N PRO A 42 -3.55 -16.67 1.47
CA PRO A 42 -2.51 -16.17 2.36
C PRO A 42 -1.44 -15.34 1.64
N GLU A 43 -1.14 -15.65 0.38
CA GLU A 43 -0.20 -14.90 -0.43
C GLU A 43 -0.75 -13.51 -0.77
N LYS A 44 -2.04 -13.41 -1.12
CA LYS A 44 -2.70 -12.11 -1.36
C LYS A 44 -2.73 -11.25 -0.11
N PHE A 45 -2.97 -11.83 1.06
CA PHE A 45 -2.89 -11.09 2.32
C PHE A 45 -1.47 -10.58 2.59
N SER A 46 -0.46 -11.43 2.40
CA SER A 46 0.94 -11.06 2.62
C SER A 46 1.40 -9.94 1.69
N LYS A 47 1.07 -10.04 0.39
CA LYS A 47 1.37 -9.00 -0.60
C LYS A 47 0.65 -7.69 -0.30
N TRP A 48 -0.62 -7.76 0.13
CA TRP A 48 -1.37 -6.59 0.55
C TRP A 48 -0.74 -5.93 1.78
N LEU A 49 -0.37 -6.71 2.80
CA LEU A 49 0.25 -6.21 4.03
C LEU A 49 1.58 -5.51 3.75
N ALA A 50 2.47 -6.11 2.96
CA ALA A 50 3.74 -5.50 2.56
C ALA A 50 3.54 -4.14 1.86
N LYS A 51 2.49 -4.02 1.01
CA LYS A 51 2.17 -2.75 0.36
C LYS A 51 1.64 -1.71 1.34
N VAL A 52 0.85 -2.11 2.34
CA VAL A 52 0.40 -1.22 3.43
C VAL A 52 1.58 -0.73 4.28
N GLU A 53 2.50 -1.62 4.65
CA GLU A 53 3.70 -1.26 5.42
C GLU A 53 4.58 -0.27 4.66
N ASN A 54 4.78 -0.49 3.35
CA ASN A 54 5.50 0.47 2.51
C ASN A 54 4.81 1.85 2.48
N VAL A 55 3.48 1.90 2.36
CA VAL A 55 2.72 3.16 2.42
C VAL A 55 2.93 3.87 3.77
N PHE A 56 2.96 3.13 4.88
CA PHE A 56 3.19 3.70 6.21
C PHE A 56 4.59 4.30 6.35
N THR A 57 5.61 3.61 5.85
CA THR A 57 6.99 4.12 5.82
C THR A 57 7.11 5.36 4.94
N LEU A 58 6.52 5.34 3.74
CA LEU A 58 6.59 6.46 2.80
C LEU A 58 5.85 7.72 3.30
N LYS A 59 4.77 7.54 4.06
CA LYS A 59 3.94 8.66 4.57
C LYS A 59 4.24 9.06 6.01
N ASP A 60 5.20 8.42 6.66
CA ASP A 60 5.50 8.60 8.09
C ASP A 60 4.22 8.52 8.95
N VAL A 61 3.42 7.47 8.74
CA VAL A 61 2.13 7.34 9.41
C VAL A 61 2.33 6.98 10.88
N LEU A 62 1.82 7.84 11.76
CA LEU A 62 1.82 7.60 13.22
C LEU A 62 1.15 6.27 13.58
N GLU A 63 1.77 5.53 14.52
CA GLU A 63 1.36 4.18 14.93
C GLU A 63 -0.11 4.12 15.38
N ASP A 64 -0.60 5.15 16.08
CA ASP A 64 -2.00 5.22 16.57
C ASP A 64 -3.04 5.33 15.45
N LYS A 65 -2.62 5.72 14.24
CA LYS A 65 -3.46 5.89 13.05
C LYS A 65 -3.42 4.68 12.12
N LYS A 66 -2.34 3.89 12.14
CA LYS A 66 -2.15 2.73 11.23
C LYS A 66 -3.33 1.76 11.25
N VAL A 67 -3.77 1.36 12.45
CA VAL A 67 -4.92 0.44 12.61
C VAL A 67 -6.20 1.03 12.03
N LYS A 68 -6.49 2.31 12.28
CA LYS A 68 -7.71 2.96 11.77
C LYS A 68 -7.73 2.98 10.24
N LEU A 69 -6.57 3.25 9.62
CA LEU A 69 -6.42 3.31 8.18
C LEU A 69 -6.56 1.93 7.52
N VAL A 70 -5.97 0.89 8.11
CA VAL A 70 -6.12 -0.50 7.67
C VAL A 70 -7.59 -0.94 7.73
N VAL A 71 -8.27 -0.66 8.84
CA VAL A 71 -9.67 -1.05 9.03
C VAL A 71 -10.59 -0.39 8.01
N ALA A 72 -10.32 0.88 7.67
CA ALA A 72 -11.08 1.60 6.64
C ALA A 72 -10.91 1.00 5.23
N LYS A 73 -9.88 0.16 5.00
CA LYS A 73 -9.59 -0.47 3.72
C LYS A 73 -10.06 -1.92 3.64
N PHE A 74 -10.60 -2.48 4.71
CA PHE A 74 -11.28 -3.76 4.67
C PHE A 74 -12.64 -3.63 4.00
N GLN A 75 -12.91 -4.55 3.08
CA GLN A 75 -14.18 -4.69 2.36
C GLN A 75 -14.70 -6.12 2.47
N ARG A 76 -16.00 -6.33 2.21
CA ARG A 76 -16.64 -7.64 2.15
C ARG A 76 -16.30 -8.53 3.37
N HIS A 77 -15.65 -9.67 3.14
CA HIS A 77 -15.35 -10.66 4.17
C HIS A 77 -14.36 -10.13 5.21
N ALA A 78 -13.40 -9.29 4.80
CA ALA A 78 -12.45 -8.68 5.73
C ALA A 78 -13.15 -7.76 6.73
N SER A 79 -14.17 -7.01 6.30
CA SER A 79 -14.93 -6.11 7.19
C SER A 79 -15.70 -6.91 8.24
N THR A 80 -16.38 -7.98 7.84
CA THR A 80 -17.11 -8.88 8.75
C THR A 80 -16.17 -9.58 9.73
N TRP A 81 -15.01 -10.06 9.25
CA TRP A 81 -13.99 -10.67 10.09
C TRP A 81 -13.48 -9.69 11.16
N TRP A 82 -13.13 -8.46 10.78
CA TRP A 82 -12.67 -7.45 11.73
C TRP A 82 -13.74 -7.10 12.78
N ALA A 83 -14.99 -6.95 12.35
CA ALA A 83 -16.11 -6.70 13.26
C ALA A 83 -16.31 -7.84 14.28
N SER A 84 -16.15 -9.10 13.85
CA SER A 84 -16.20 -10.28 14.72
C SER A 84 -15.08 -10.27 15.76
N ILE A 85 -13.84 -9.98 15.35
CA ILE A 85 -12.69 -9.88 16.24
C ILE A 85 -12.87 -8.74 17.26
N ALA A 86 -13.29 -7.56 16.80
CA ALA A 86 -13.53 -6.41 17.67
C ALA A 86 -14.63 -6.71 18.71
N SER A 87 -15.71 -7.37 18.30
CA SER A 87 -16.80 -7.77 19.19
C SER A 87 -16.36 -8.79 20.23
N LYS A 88 -15.61 -9.83 19.82
CA LYS A 88 -15.05 -10.82 20.74
C LYS A 88 -14.13 -10.19 21.78
N ARG A 89 -13.28 -9.22 21.40
CA ARG A 89 -12.41 -8.51 22.36
C ARG A 89 -13.20 -7.66 23.35
N LYS A 90 -14.24 -6.98 22.90
CA LYS A 90 -15.13 -6.19 23.77
C LYS A 90 -15.81 -7.10 24.81
N LEU A 91 -16.31 -8.25 24.39
CA LEU A 91 -16.90 -9.25 25.31
C LEU A 91 -15.88 -9.79 26.32
N GLN A 92 -14.62 -9.92 25.92
CA GLN A 92 -13.52 -10.35 26.80
C GLN A 92 -12.94 -9.22 27.68
N GLY A 93 -13.53 -8.02 27.67
CA GLY A 93 -13.03 -6.87 28.42
C GLY A 93 -11.64 -6.39 27.97
N LYS A 94 -11.17 -6.80 26.79
CA LYS A 94 -9.83 -6.47 26.30
C LYS A 94 -9.80 -5.08 25.69
N ALA A 95 -8.68 -4.37 25.90
CA ALA A 95 -8.44 -3.08 25.27
C ALA A 95 -8.53 -3.16 23.72
N LYS A 96 -8.84 -2.00 23.12
CA LYS A 96 -8.89 -1.82 21.66
C LYS A 96 -7.57 -2.26 21.04
N ILE A 97 -7.64 -2.92 19.88
CA ILE A 97 -6.44 -3.36 19.18
C ILE A 97 -5.62 -2.12 18.81
N GLN A 98 -4.47 -1.98 19.47
CA GLN A 98 -3.39 -1.09 19.08
C GLN A 98 -2.26 -1.98 18.58
N THR A 99 -1.75 -1.72 17.39
CA THR A 99 -0.55 -2.41 16.92
C THR A 99 0.66 -1.71 17.49
N LYS A 100 1.69 -2.50 17.81
CA LYS A 100 3.08 -2.07 17.69
C LYS A 100 3.61 -2.81 16.47
N LEU A 101 3.43 -2.23 15.29
CA LEU A 101 4.13 -2.70 14.09
C LEU A 101 5.55 -2.13 14.19
N GLY A 102 6.42 -2.91 14.83
CA GLY A 102 7.85 -2.69 14.96
C GLY A 102 8.62 -3.69 14.13
#